data_AF-A0AAW2VTY2-F1
#
_entry.id   AF-A0AAW2VTY2-F1
#
_cell.length_a   1.000
_cell.length_b   1.000
_cell.length_c   1.000
_cell.angle_alpha   90.00
_cell.angle_beta   90.00
_cell.angle_gamma   90.00
#
_symmetry.space_group_name_H-M   'P 1'
#
loop_
_entity.id
_entity.type
_entity.pdbx_description
1 polymer ?
#
loop_
_entity_poly.entity_id
_entity_poly.type
_entity_poly.pdbx_seq_one_letter_code
_entity_poly.pdbx_strand_id
1 'polypeptide(L)'
;MDNKFYVIGGRNEDGELTCGEFFDEKRNRWELIPDMLKDDPVQSSHSPPLLAVVNNELYSLEASSNKLKVYLKKTNTWKQLGPVPVRADCNRGWGVAFKSLGNELLVIGASAVCCGGNNMAIYTCCPDSSECDELQWKPLDSGRNRLSHFILNCSVMVA
;
A
#
# COMPACT_ATOMS: atom_id res chain seq x y z
N MET A 1 -7.76 -2.65 10.64
CA MET A 1 -8.52 -3.92 10.55
C MET A 1 -8.93 -4.35 11.95
N ASP A 2 -9.93 -5.21 12.09
CA ASP A 2 -10.39 -5.85 13.33
C ASP A 2 -10.65 -4.87 14.49
N ASN A 3 -11.06 -3.64 14.17
CA ASN A 3 -11.22 -2.52 15.10
C ASN A 3 -10.00 -2.29 16.02
N LYS A 4 -8.79 -2.47 15.45
CA LYS A 4 -7.51 -2.26 16.12
C LYS A 4 -6.67 -1.24 15.36
N PHE A 5 -5.80 -0.54 16.09
CA PHE A 5 -4.81 0.37 15.53
C PHE A 5 -3.50 -0.37 15.32
N TYR A 6 -2.94 -0.32 14.11
CA TYR A 6 -1.73 -1.07 13.75
C TYR A 6 -0.55 -0.14 13.45
N VAL A 7 0.63 -0.55 13.90
CA VAL A 7 1.93 0.01 13.50
C VAL A 7 2.72 -1.13 12.87
N ILE A 8 3.30 -0.92 11.70
CA ILE A 8 3.93 -1.99 10.91
C ILE A 8 5.27 -1.50 10.39
N GLY A 9 6.33 -2.26 10.67
CA GLY A 9 7.70 -1.94 10.27
C GLY A 9 8.25 -0.71 10.97
N GLY A 10 9.06 0.05 10.24
CA GLY A 10 9.79 1.21 10.77
C GLY A 10 11.26 0.88 10.99
N ARG A 11 11.92 1.68 11.84
CA ARG A 11 13.34 1.57 12.13
C ARG A 11 13.61 1.96 13.58
N ASN A 12 14.55 1.30 14.21
CA ASN A 12 15.14 1.69 15.49
C ASN A 12 16.67 1.82 15.36
N GLU A 13 17.37 1.89 16.49
CA GLU A 13 18.84 1.98 16.53
C GLU A 13 19.54 0.74 15.94
N ASP A 14 18.89 -0.42 15.98
CA ASP A 14 19.41 -1.70 15.49
C ASP A 14 19.16 -1.91 13.98
N GLY A 15 18.32 -1.08 13.36
CA GLY A 15 18.03 -1.11 11.92
C GLY A 15 16.54 -1.19 11.58
N GLU A 16 16.25 -1.75 10.40
CA GLU A 16 14.90 -1.95 9.90
C GLU A 16 14.12 -2.95 10.76
N LEU A 17 12.88 -2.61 11.10
CA LEU A 17 11.98 -3.48 11.84
C LEU A 17 11.16 -4.32 10.87
N THR A 18 11.11 -5.63 11.12
CA THR A 18 10.26 -6.57 10.38
C THR A 18 8.96 -6.90 11.13
N CYS A 19 8.80 -6.45 12.36
CA CYS A 19 7.59 -6.68 13.14
C CYS A 19 6.48 -5.68 12.80
N GLY A 20 5.26 -6.03 13.22
CA GLY A 20 4.20 -5.06 13.46
C GLY A 20 3.69 -5.21 14.87
N GLU A 21 2.80 -4.32 15.28
CA GLU A 21 2.09 -4.39 16.54
C GLU A 21 0.72 -3.77 16.37
N PHE A 22 -0.21 -4.13 17.25
CA PHE A 22 -1.49 -3.46 17.31
C PHE A 22 -1.89 -3.11 18.72
N PHE A 23 -2.58 -2.00 18.85
CA PHE A 23 -3.23 -1.60 20.08
C PHE A 23 -4.63 -2.24 20.15
N ASP A 24 -4.86 -3.04 21.18
CA ASP A 24 -6.16 -3.56 21.54
C ASP A 24 -6.78 -2.66 22.61
N GLU A 25 -7.71 -1.81 22.20
CA GLU A 25 -8.39 -0.87 23.10
C GLU A 25 -9.13 -1.58 24.24
N LYS A 26 -9.76 -2.74 23.97
CA LYS A 26 -10.51 -3.49 25.00
C LYS A 26 -9.59 -4.00 26.10
N ARG A 27 -8.36 -4.36 25.74
CA ARG A 27 -7.33 -4.84 26.67
C ARG A 27 -6.38 -3.74 27.15
N ASN A 28 -6.51 -2.54 26.60
CA ASN A 28 -5.64 -1.38 26.80
C ASN A 28 -4.14 -1.74 26.74
N ARG A 29 -3.73 -2.48 25.69
CA ARG A 29 -2.34 -2.90 25.52
C ARG A 29 -1.94 -3.03 24.07
N TRP A 30 -0.65 -2.90 23.82
CA TRP A 30 -0.02 -3.29 22.56
C TRP A 30 0.26 -4.79 22.54
N GLU A 31 -0.01 -5.42 21.40
CA GLU A 31 0.26 -6.83 21.14
C GLU A 31 1.20 -6.92 19.93
N LEU A 32 2.34 -7.57 20.12
CA LEU A 32 3.38 -7.72 19.10
C LEU A 32 2.98 -8.78 18.06
N ILE A 33 3.21 -8.47 16.79
CA ILE A 33 3.20 -9.41 15.67
C ILE A 33 4.64 -9.53 15.16
N PRO A 34 5.41 -10.55 15.59
CA PRO A 34 6.77 -10.73 15.10
C PRO A 34 6.76 -11.05 13.61
N ASP A 35 7.86 -10.73 12.92
CA ASP A 35 8.13 -11.21 11.56
C ASP A 35 7.09 -10.88 10.47
N MET A 36 6.27 -9.85 10.69
CA MET A 36 5.22 -9.47 9.75
C MET A 36 5.76 -9.10 8.35
N LEU A 37 7.01 -8.64 8.26
CA LEU A 37 7.73 -8.26 7.04
C LEU A 37 9.03 -9.06 6.85
N LYS A 38 9.20 -10.23 7.49
CA LYS A 38 10.48 -10.98 7.42
C LYS A 38 10.91 -11.38 6.00
N ASP A 39 9.93 -11.71 5.16
CA ASP A 39 10.18 -12.22 3.80
C ASP A 39 10.51 -11.07 2.85
N ASP A 40 10.19 -9.83 3.24
CA ASP A 40 10.40 -8.62 2.45
C ASP A 40 10.56 -7.38 3.37
N PRO A 41 11.73 -7.26 4.03
CA PRO A 41 11.99 -6.12 4.91
C PRO A 41 12.05 -4.80 4.14
N VAL A 42 11.40 -3.76 4.66
CA VAL A 42 11.43 -2.44 4.04
C VAL A 42 12.78 -1.79 4.29
N GLN A 43 13.60 -1.70 3.23
CA GLN A 43 14.90 -1.06 3.28
C GLN A 43 14.79 0.42 3.58
N SER A 44 15.75 0.98 4.31
CA SER A 44 15.67 2.40 4.71
C SER A 44 15.88 3.44 3.62
N SER A 45 16.23 2.99 2.42
CA SER A 45 16.21 3.85 1.24
C SER A 45 14.85 3.91 0.56
N HIS A 46 13.89 3.09 1.00
CA HIS A 46 12.53 3.04 0.48
C HIS A 46 11.61 3.93 1.31
N SER A 47 10.43 4.25 0.78
CA SER A 47 9.38 4.85 1.59
C SER A 47 8.97 3.89 2.71
N PRO A 48 8.38 4.40 3.80
CA PRO A 48 7.65 3.55 4.73
C PRO A 48 6.64 2.64 3.99
N PRO A 49 6.26 1.50 4.58
CA PRO A 49 5.30 0.58 3.97
C PRO A 49 4.04 1.33 3.47
N LEU A 50 3.72 1.16 2.19
CA LEU A 50 2.52 1.74 1.59
C LEU A 50 1.32 0.88 1.95
N LEU A 51 0.59 1.25 3.00
CA LEU A 51 -0.47 0.42 3.59
C LEU A 51 -1.86 1.02 3.39
N ALA A 52 -2.83 0.15 3.13
CA ALA A 52 -4.26 0.50 3.11
C ALA A 52 -5.09 -0.66 3.67
N VAL A 53 -6.23 -0.33 4.30
CA VAL A 53 -7.19 -1.32 4.80
C VAL A 53 -8.50 -1.17 4.05
N VAL A 54 -8.95 -2.23 3.40
CA VAL A 54 -10.21 -2.31 2.65
C VAL A 54 -10.92 -3.60 3.03
N ASN A 55 -12.24 -3.55 3.27
CA ASN A 55 -13.05 -4.72 3.62
C ASN A 55 -12.45 -5.58 4.76
N ASN A 56 -11.88 -4.90 5.76
CA ASN A 56 -11.20 -5.51 6.91
C ASN A 56 -9.92 -6.31 6.60
N GLU A 57 -9.40 -6.19 5.38
CA GLU A 57 -8.15 -6.78 4.95
C GLU A 57 -7.07 -5.71 4.81
N LEU A 58 -5.83 -6.10 5.09
CA LEU A 58 -4.67 -5.21 5.01
C LEU A 58 -3.93 -5.48 3.70
N TYR A 59 -3.73 -4.40 2.96
CA TYR A 59 -3.01 -4.40 1.69
C TYR A 59 -1.74 -3.58 1.80
N SER A 60 -0.72 -3.99 1.05
CA SER A 60 0.54 -3.28 0.90
C SER A 60 0.91 -3.17 -0.57
N LEU A 61 1.39 -2.00 -0.99
CA LEU A 61 2.03 -1.82 -2.28
C LEU A 61 3.55 -1.95 -2.10
N GLU A 62 4.12 -3.04 -2.62
CA GLU A 62 5.55 -3.25 -2.58
C GLU A 62 6.21 -2.49 -3.74
N ALA A 63 7.03 -1.50 -3.38
CA ALA A 63 7.56 -0.53 -4.31
C ALA A 63 8.47 -1.16 -5.37
N SER A 64 9.40 -2.05 -4.99
CA SER A 64 10.49 -2.53 -5.86
C SER A 64 9.97 -3.42 -6.99
N SER A 65 9.05 -4.31 -6.67
CA SER A 65 8.37 -5.19 -7.62
C SER A 65 7.12 -4.56 -8.23
N ASN A 66 6.69 -3.40 -7.71
CA ASN A 66 5.51 -2.67 -8.14
C ASN A 66 4.23 -3.54 -8.09
N LYS A 67 4.08 -4.32 -7.02
CA LYS A 67 2.99 -5.29 -6.84
C LYS A 67 2.15 -5.01 -5.61
N LEU A 68 0.84 -5.21 -5.75
CA LEU A 68 -0.09 -5.27 -4.64
C LEU A 68 0.07 -6.60 -3.90
N LYS A 69 0.06 -6.54 -2.57
CA LYS A 69 0.07 -7.67 -1.66
C LYS A 69 -1.09 -7.57 -0.67
N VAL A 70 -1.62 -8.71 -0.25
CA VAL A 70 -2.60 -8.81 0.85
C VAL A 70 -2.02 -9.62 2.00
N TYR A 71 -2.29 -9.18 3.23
CA TYR A 71 -1.81 -9.83 4.45
C TYR A 71 -2.73 -10.98 4.88
N LEU A 72 -2.18 -12.19 4.98
CA LEU A 72 -2.84 -13.40 5.44
C LEU A 72 -2.69 -13.54 6.97
N LYS A 73 -3.68 -13.01 7.70
CA LYS A 73 -3.66 -12.94 9.18
C LYS A 73 -3.38 -14.26 9.89
N LYS A 74 -3.91 -15.37 9.37
CA LYS A 74 -3.79 -16.72 9.98
C LYS A 74 -2.36 -17.26 9.93
N THR A 75 -1.63 -16.94 8.88
CA THR A 75 -0.29 -17.48 8.62
C THR A 75 0.82 -16.46 8.87
N ASN A 76 0.47 -15.19 9.13
CA ASN A 76 1.41 -14.08 9.25
C ASN A 76 2.33 -13.98 8.02
N THR A 77 1.71 -14.00 6.84
CA THR A 77 2.42 -13.95 5.55
C THR A 77 1.71 -13.02 4.58
N TRP A 78 2.41 -12.62 3.51
CA TRP A 78 1.86 -11.79 2.45
C TRP A 78 1.67 -12.59 1.16
N LYS A 79 0.50 -12.46 0.54
CA LYS A 79 0.21 -13.02 -0.78
C LYS A 79 0.30 -11.91 -1.83
N GLN A 80 1.07 -12.13 -2.90
CA GLN A 80 1.08 -11.22 -4.05
C GLN A 80 -0.23 -11.37 -4.84
N LEU A 81 -0.82 -10.25 -5.24
CA LEU A 81 -2.06 -10.22 -6.03
C LEU A 81 -1.83 -9.81 -7.49
N GLY A 82 -0.87 -8.92 -7.76
CA GLY A 82 -0.58 -8.51 -9.14
C GLY A 82 0.06 -7.13 -9.23
N PRO A 83 0.39 -6.66 -10.46
CA PRO A 83 0.99 -5.35 -10.68
C PRO A 83 -0.01 -4.21 -10.42
N VAL A 84 0.52 -3.00 -10.20
CA VAL A 84 -0.27 -1.76 -10.10
C VAL A 84 0.01 -0.82 -11.28
N PRO A 85 -0.96 0.02 -11.69
CA PRO A 85 -0.86 0.86 -12.89
C PRO A 85 -0.10 2.19 -12.69
N VAL A 86 0.64 2.29 -11.59
CA VAL A 86 1.56 3.41 -11.29
C VAL A 86 2.99 2.89 -11.15
N ARG A 87 3.99 3.78 -11.19
CA ARG A 87 5.41 3.45 -11.01
C ARG A 87 5.85 3.68 -9.57
N ALA A 88 5.54 2.75 -8.67
CA ALA A 88 6.11 2.79 -7.31
C ALA A 88 7.60 2.42 -7.29
N ASP A 89 8.05 1.70 -8.31
CA ASP A 89 9.43 1.26 -8.51
C ASP A 89 10.41 2.42 -8.80
N CYS A 90 9.95 3.47 -9.49
CA CYS A 90 10.86 4.51 -9.99
C CYS A 90 11.52 5.34 -8.88
N ASN A 91 10.84 5.54 -7.76
CA ASN A 91 11.32 6.32 -6.62
C ASN A 91 11.24 5.53 -5.30
N ARG A 92 11.36 4.19 -5.35
CA ARG A 92 11.36 3.33 -4.16
C ARG A 92 10.14 3.59 -3.24
N GLY A 93 8.97 3.81 -3.84
CA GLY A 93 7.69 4.09 -3.17
C GLY A 93 7.44 5.57 -2.85
N TRP A 94 8.46 6.42 -2.91
CA TRP A 94 8.29 7.86 -2.67
C TRP A 94 7.48 8.53 -3.77
N GLY A 95 6.59 9.45 -3.38
CA GLY A 95 5.72 10.17 -4.29
C GLY A 95 4.47 9.39 -4.74
N VAL A 96 4.24 8.18 -4.19
CA VAL A 96 3.02 7.39 -4.41
C VAL A 96 2.07 7.57 -3.23
N ALA A 97 0.80 7.84 -3.53
CA ALA A 97 -0.26 7.77 -2.53
C ALA A 97 -0.99 6.44 -2.68
N PHE A 98 -1.04 5.67 -1.61
CA PHE A 98 -1.82 4.44 -1.52
C PHE A 98 -2.69 4.51 -0.28
N LYS A 99 -4.01 4.50 -0.48
CA LYS A 99 -5.01 4.74 0.57
C LYS A 99 -6.26 3.89 0.32
N SER A 100 -7.09 3.74 1.33
CA SER A 100 -8.46 3.24 1.16
C SER A 100 -9.39 4.39 0.76
N LEU A 101 -10.37 4.07 -0.07
CA LEU A 101 -11.46 4.95 -0.49
C LEU A 101 -12.77 4.16 -0.41
N GLY A 102 -13.47 4.27 0.73
CA GLY A 102 -14.64 3.42 0.99
C GLY A 102 -14.25 1.93 0.99
N ASN A 103 -14.82 1.16 0.08
CA ASN A 103 -14.52 -0.25 -0.16
C ASN A 103 -13.51 -0.50 -1.31
N GLU A 104 -12.86 0.56 -1.79
CA GLU A 104 -11.86 0.48 -2.87
C GLU A 104 -10.45 0.83 -2.35
N LEU A 105 -9.44 0.33 -3.04
CA LEU A 105 -8.08 0.82 -2.96
C LEU A 105 -7.92 2.01 -3.91
N LEU A 106 -7.28 3.07 -3.45
CA LEU A 106 -6.89 4.23 -4.24
C LEU A 106 -5.37 4.24 -4.41
N VAL A 107 -4.92 4.39 -5.65
CA VAL A 107 -3.50 4.59 -5.96
C VAL A 107 -3.31 5.82 -6.85
N ILE A 108 -2.34 6.66 -6.47
CA ILE A 108 -1.95 7.85 -7.22
C ILE A 108 -0.44 7.88 -7.35
N GLY A 109 0.08 8.12 -8.54
CA GLY A 109 1.51 8.23 -8.79
C GLY A 109 1.83 8.45 -10.26
N ALA A 110 3.10 8.31 -10.63
CA ALA A 110 3.52 8.36 -12.03
C ALA A 110 2.88 7.23 -12.83
N SER A 111 2.26 7.55 -13.97
CA SER A 111 1.60 6.57 -14.83
C SER A 111 2.57 5.50 -15.33
N ALA A 112 2.22 4.22 -15.20
CA ALA A 112 2.97 3.13 -15.80
C ALA A 112 2.70 2.95 -17.31
N VAL A 113 1.61 3.52 -17.82
CA VAL A 113 1.11 3.31 -19.20
C VAL A 113 1.73 4.31 -20.19
N CYS A 114 2.14 5.50 -19.74
CA CYS A 114 2.63 6.57 -20.61
C CYS A 114 4.16 6.70 -20.56
N CYS A 115 4.84 6.07 -21.52
CA CYS A 115 6.26 6.25 -21.74
C CYS A 115 6.52 7.58 -22.46
N GLY A 116 6.73 8.69 -21.73
CA GLY A 116 7.19 9.94 -22.35
C GLY A 116 6.75 11.27 -21.70
N GLY A 117 6.06 11.27 -20.56
CA GLY A 117 5.64 12.50 -19.89
C GLY A 117 5.50 12.37 -18.37
N ASN A 118 5.72 13.46 -17.65
CA ASN A 118 5.41 13.61 -16.22
C ASN A 118 3.90 13.62 -16.02
N ASN A 119 3.27 12.45 -16.12
CA ASN A 119 1.84 12.31 -16.06
C ASN A 119 1.48 11.56 -14.78
N MET A 120 0.88 12.28 -13.84
CA MET A 120 0.24 11.68 -12.68
C MET A 120 -1.02 10.93 -13.14
N ALA A 121 -1.29 9.77 -12.55
CA ALA A 121 -2.49 9.01 -12.80
C ALA A 121 -3.14 8.58 -11.48
N ILE A 122 -4.47 8.50 -11.51
CA ILE A 122 -5.30 8.12 -10.37
C ILE A 122 -6.08 6.88 -10.78
N TYR A 123 -5.98 5.81 -9.99
CA TYR A 123 -6.73 4.58 -10.20
C TYR A 123 -7.40 4.12 -8.91
N THR A 124 -8.54 3.47 -9.05
CA THR A 124 -9.16 2.70 -7.97
C THR A 124 -9.28 1.22 -8.34
N CYS A 125 -9.36 0.37 -7.33
CA CYS A 125 -9.56 -1.07 -7.51
C CYS A 125 -10.39 -1.62 -6.34
N CYS A 126 -11.46 -2.35 -6.67
CA CYS A 126 -12.14 -3.21 -5.70
C CYS A 126 -11.36 -4.52 -5.63
N PRO A 127 -10.76 -4.87 -4.48
CA PRO A 127 -10.04 -6.13 -4.36
C PRO A 127 -10.96 -7.36 -4.17
N ASP A 128 -12.29 -7.19 -4.33
CA ASP A 128 -13.29 -8.23 -4.06
C ASP A 128 -13.04 -9.50 -4.89
N SER A 129 -12.75 -10.56 -4.15
CA SER A 129 -12.41 -11.90 -4.60
C SER A 129 -13.66 -12.73 -4.89
N SER A 130 -13.87 -13.14 -6.15
CA SER A 130 -14.37 -14.50 -6.44
C SER A 130 -14.30 -14.93 -7.91
N GLU A 131 -14.16 -14.05 -8.91
CA GLU A 131 -14.34 -14.47 -10.32
C GLU A 131 -13.23 -14.13 -11.31
N CYS A 132 -12.23 -13.32 -10.95
CA CYS A 132 -11.10 -13.03 -11.84
C CYS A 132 -9.78 -13.10 -11.07
N ASP A 133 -8.82 -13.89 -11.56
CA ASP A 133 -7.45 -13.97 -11.05
C ASP A 133 -6.66 -12.65 -11.26
N GLU A 134 -7.22 -11.69 -12.00
CA GLU A 134 -6.57 -10.41 -12.33
C GLU A 134 -7.26 -9.21 -11.67
N LEU A 135 -6.47 -8.43 -10.93
CA LEU A 135 -6.86 -7.13 -10.36
C LEU A 135 -7.32 -6.16 -11.46
N GLN A 136 -8.57 -5.73 -11.39
CA GLN A 136 -9.12 -4.73 -12.31
C GLN A 136 -8.91 -3.32 -11.75
N TRP A 137 -7.99 -2.57 -12.35
CA TRP A 137 -7.75 -1.17 -12.01
C TRP A 137 -8.57 -0.23 -12.89
N LYS A 138 -9.45 0.55 -12.27
CA LYS A 138 -10.27 1.56 -12.94
C LYS A 138 -9.57 2.92 -12.93
N PRO A 139 -9.26 3.53 -14.09
CA PRO A 139 -8.72 4.88 -14.13
C PRO A 139 -9.79 5.92 -13.73
N LEU A 140 -9.42 6.84 -12.85
CA LEU A 140 -10.21 8.05 -12.55
C LEU A 140 -9.65 9.27 -13.29
N ASP A 141 -8.32 9.37 -13.42
CA ASP A 141 -7.64 10.34 -14.29
C ASP A 141 -6.42 9.68 -14.93
N SER A 142 -6.33 9.76 -16.25
CA SER A 142 -5.36 9.05 -17.09
C SER A 142 -4.31 9.99 -17.67
N GLY A 143 -3.69 10.82 -16.83
CA GLY A 143 -2.48 11.54 -17.24
C GLY A 143 -2.69 12.67 -18.24
N ARG A 144 -3.89 13.27 -18.29
CA ARG A 144 -4.08 14.55 -19.00
C ARG A 144 -3.41 15.71 -18.26
N ASN A 145 -3.17 15.55 -16.96
CA ASN A 145 -2.49 16.51 -16.12
C ASN A 145 -0.97 16.31 -16.18
N ARG A 146 -0.26 17.30 -16.74
CA ARG A 146 1.23 17.39 -16.77
C ARG A 146 1.82 17.80 -15.42
N LEU A 147 1.13 17.49 -14.32
CA LEU A 147 1.57 17.84 -12.97
C LEU A 147 2.77 16.97 -12.58
N SER A 148 3.57 17.46 -11.64
CA SER A 148 4.59 16.63 -11.01
C SER A 148 3.94 15.33 -10.51
N HIS A 149 4.55 14.20 -10.85
CA HIS A 149 4.09 12.89 -10.41
C HIS A 149 4.49 12.59 -8.96
N PHE A 150 5.25 13.49 -8.31
CA PHE A 150 5.70 13.31 -6.94
C PHE A 150 4.70 13.92 -5.96
N ILE A 151 4.01 13.06 -5.21
CA ILE A 151 3.05 13.47 -4.20
C ILE A 151 3.76 13.71 -2.87
N LEU A 152 3.64 14.93 -2.34
CA LEU A 152 4.21 15.31 -1.04
C LEU A 152 3.31 14.90 0.13
N ASN A 153 1.99 15.03 -0.06
CA ASN A 153 1.00 14.64 0.95
C ASN A 153 -0.31 14.25 0.25
N CYS A 154 -1.01 13.27 0.81
CA CYS A 154 -2.33 12.84 0.35
C CYS A 154 -3.18 12.46 1.55
N SER A 155 -4.33 13.12 1.66
CA SER A 155 -5.38 12.79 2.61
C SER A 155 -6.65 12.46 1.83
N VAL A 156 -7.33 11.39 2.24
CA VAL A 156 -8.64 10.99 1.72
C VAL A 156 -9.62 11.22 2.85
N MET A 157 -10.64 12.03 2.60
CA MET A 157 -11.72 12.30 3.54
C MET A 157 -13.03 11.82 2.91
N VAL A 158 -13.82 11.07 3.68
CA VAL A 158 -15.21 10.80 3.32
C VAL A 158 -16.01 12.02 3.75
N ALA A 159 -16.79 12.58 2.82
CA ALA A 159 -17.66 13.73 3.06
C ALA A 159 -18.92 13.33 3.83
#